data_AF-A0A7V9HGG9-F1
#
_entry.id   AF-A0A7V9HGG9-F1
#
_cell.length_a   1.000
_cell.length_b   1.000
_cell.length_c   1.000
_cell.angle_alpha   90.00
_cell.angle_beta   90.00
_cell.angle_gamma   90.00
#
_symmetry.space_group_name_H-M   'P 1'
#
loop_
_entity.id
_entity.type
_entity.pdbx_description
1 polymer ?
#
loop_
_entity_poly.entity_id
_entity_poly.type
_entity_poly.pdbx_seq_one_letter_code
_entity_poly.pdbx_strand_id
1 'polypeptide(L)' 'MSQPIPGVTELLFPRAVVNAFVVEADVLTLIDTGTPGGAAKIVKALRAAGHQPADVGRIVVTHRHA' A
#
# COMPACT_ATOMS: atom_id res chain seq x y z
N MET A 1 -2.71 -8.61 -5.27
CA MET A 1 -2.70 -8.43 -3.81
C MET A 1 -2.63 -9.80 -3.16
N SER A 2 -2.00 -9.85 -1.99
CA SER A 2 -1.93 -11.00 -1.09
C SER A 2 -2.09 -10.47 0.34
N GLN A 3 -2.67 -11.27 1.23
CA GLN A 3 -2.73 -10.97 2.66
C GLN A 3 -1.83 -11.98 3.39
N PRO A 4 -0.52 -11.69 3.56
CA PRO A 4 0.41 -12.62 4.20
C PRO A 4 0.05 -12.90 5.66
N ILE A 5 -0.48 -11.90 6.37
CA ILE A 5 -0.99 -12.02 7.74
C ILE A 5 -2.25 -11.15 7.90
N PRO A 6 -3.16 -11.47 8.82
CA PRO A 6 -4.35 -10.65 9.09
C PRO A 6 -3.98 -9.19 9.35
N GLY A 7 -4.70 -8.27 8.70
CA GLY A 7 -4.46 -6.82 8.81
C GLY A 7 -3.23 -6.30 8.06
N VAL A 8 -2.49 -7.12 7.32
CA VAL A 8 -1.41 -6.66 6.43
C VAL A 8 -1.65 -7.16 5.02
N THR A 9 -1.89 -6.23 4.10
CA THR A 9 -2.16 -6.53 2.69
C THR A 9 -1.06 -5.97 1.81
N GLU A 10 -0.45 -6.82 0.99
CA GLU A 10 0.49 -6.41 -0.05
C GLU A 10 -0.28 -5.98 -1.31
N LEU A 11 -0.16 -4.70 -1.67
CA LEU A 11 -1.01 -4.03 -2.66
C LEU A 11 -0.65 -4.37 -4.11
N LEU A 12 0.64 -4.60 -4.41
CA LEU A 12 1.15 -4.69 -5.79
C LEU A 12 1.55 -6.11 -6.23
N PHE A 13 1.43 -7.11 -5.34
CA PHE A 13 1.74 -8.51 -5.65
C PHE A 13 0.84 -9.13 -6.75
N PRO A 14 1.35 -10.04 -7.60
CA PRO A 14 2.75 -10.41 -7.84
C PRO A 14 3.41 -9.59 -8.96
N ARG A 15 2.80 -8.47 -9.37
CA ARG A 15 3.09 -7.83 -10.67
C ARG A 15 4.03 -6.63 -10.58
N ALA A 16 4.55 -6.31 -9.41
CA ALA A 16 5.45 -5.18 -9.20
C ALA A 16 6.86 -5.62 -8.81
N VAL A 17 7.83 -4.78 -9.18
CA VAL A 17 9.25 -4.93 -8.85
C VAL A 17 9.61 -4.38 -7.46
N VAL A 18 8.68 -3.67 -6.83
CA VAL A 18 8.77 -3.12 -5.49
C VAL A 18 7.45 -3.34 -4.78
N ASN A 19 7.50 -3.42 -3.46
CA ASN A 19 6.34 -3.70 -2.64
C ASN A 19 5.70 -2.40 -2.17
N ALA A 20 4.40 -2.50 -1.88
CA ALA A 20 3.67 -1.51 -1.10
C ALA A 20 2.65 -2.27 -0.26
N PHE A 21 2.47 -1.86 0.98
CA PHE A 21 1.58 -2.54 1.92
C PHE A 21 0.58 -1.57 2.52
N VAL A 22 -0.61 -2.08 2.84
CA VAL A 22 -1.51 -1.42 3.78
C VAL A 22 -1.58 -2.24 5.06
N VAL A 23 -1.45 -1.56 6.20
CA VAL A 23 -1.52 -2.14 7.53
C VAL A 23 -2.71 -1.55 8.27
N GLU A 24 -3.62 -2.43 8.68
CA GLU A 24 -4.80 -2.15 9.49
C GLU A 24 -4.41 -2.22 10.98
N ALA A 25 -4.16 -1.05 11.56
CA ALA A 25 -3.85 -0.85 12.98
C ALA A 25 -4.66 0.36 13.49
N ASP A 26 -4.27 0.98 14.61
CA ASP A 26 -4.92 2.19 15.15
C ASP A 26 -5.04 3.31 14.11
N VAL A 27 -4.06 3.39 13.20
CA VAL A 27 -4.07 4.28 12.04
C VAL A 27 -3.78 3.45 10.80
N LEU A 28 -4.65 3.52 9.80
CA LEU A 28 -4.43 2.88 8.51
C LEU A 28 -3.13 3.41 7.89
N THR A 29 -2.15 2.53 7.75
CA THR A 29 -0.79 2.90 7.38
C THR A 29 -0.45 2.33 6.02
N LEU A 30 -0.09 3.20 5.07
CA LEU A 30 0.51 2.81 3.79
C LEU A 30 2.04 2.75 3.96
N ILE A 31 2.64 1.61 3.64
CA ILE A 31 4.09 1.43 3.59
C ILE A 31 4.51 1.46 2.12
N ASP A 32 5.36 2.42 1.76
CA ASP A 32 5.83 2.73 0.41
C ASP A 32 4.74 3.02 -0.63
N THR A 33 5.14 3.51 -1.79
CA THR A 33 4.22 3.99 -2.85
C THR A 33 4.49 3.39 -4.23
N GLY A 34 5.37 2.39 -4.32
CA GLY A 34 5.81 1.81 -5.57
C GLY A 34 6.75 2.74 -6.36
N THR A 35 6.75 2.62 -7.69
CA THR A 35 7.64 3.40 -8.59
C THR A 35 7.00 4.74 -9.01
N PRO A 36 7.80 5.71 -9.50
CA PRO A 36 7.29 6.95 -10.07
C PRO A 36 6.14 6.74 -11.08
N GLY A 37 5.12 7.59 -11.01
CA GLY A 37 3.88 7.46 -11.80
C GLY A 37 2.91 6.36 -11.33
N GLY A 38 3.26 5.60 -10.28
CA GLY A 38 2.47 4.48 -9.77
C GLY A 38 1.27 4.84 -8.88
N ALA A 39 1.06 6.11 -8.54
CA ALA A 39 0.05 6.53 -7.55
C ALA A 39 -1.37 6.01 -7.84
N ALA A 40 -1.80 6.03 -9.11
CA ALA A 40 -3.11 5.52 -9.50
C ALA A 40 -3.26 4.00 -9.24
N LYS A 41 -2.17 3.23 -9.35
CA LYS A 41 -2.16 1.79 -9.03
C LYS A 41 -2.32 1.57 -7.52
N ILE A 42 -1.66 2.38 -6.69
CA ILE A 42 -1.80 2.34 -5.23
C ILE A 42 -3.24 2.67 -4.82
N VAL A 43 -3.82 3.76 -5.35
CA VAL A 43 -5.21 4.14 -5.08
C VAL A 43 -6.18 3.02 -5.49
N LYS A 44 -5.98 2.44 -6.66
CA LYS A 44 -6.81 1.30 -7.12
C LYS A 44 -6.66 0.08 -6.21
N ALA A 45 -5.44 -0.23 -5.77
CA ALA A 45 -5.17 -1.36 -4.88
C ALA A 45 -5.77 -1.14 -3.48
N LEU A 46 -5.64 0.06 -2.90
CA LEU A 46 -6.27 0.43 -1.62
C LEU A 46 -7.79 0.23 -1.68
N ARG A 47 -8.44 0.72 -2.75
CA ARG A 47 -9.88 0.51 -2.99
C ARG A 47 -10.25 -0.96 -3.10
N ALA A 48 -9.44 -1.74 -3.80
CA ALA A 48 -9.65 -3.18 -3.93
C ALA A 48 -9.45 -3.92 -2.59
N ALA A 49 -8.63 -3.39 -1.69
CA ALA A 49 -8.45 -3.89 -0.32
C ALA A 49 -9.56 -3.43 0.65
N GLY A 50 -10.55 -2.65 0.19
CA GLY A 50 -11.68 -2.20 1.00
C GLY A 50 -11.51 -0.83 1.66
N HIS A 51 -10.44 -0.10 1.35
CA HIS A 51 -10.16 1.22 1.95
C HIS A 51 -10.31 2.36 0.94
N GLN A 52 -10.68 3.53 1.43
CA GLN A 52 -10.59 4.78 0.68
C GLN A 52 -9.19 5.40 0.85
N PRO A 53 -8.66 6.13 -0.15
CA PRO A 53 -7.42 6.88 0.03
C PRO A 53 -7.47 7.87 1.20
N ALA A 54 -8.65 8.42 1.50
CA ALA A 54 -8.87 9.33 2.62
C ALA A 54 -8.78 8.65 4.00
N ASP A 55 -8.87 7.32 4.07
CA ASP A 55 -8.74 6.56 5.31
C ASP A 55 -7.25 6.44 5.74
N VAL A 56 -6.31 6.65 4.81
CA VAL A 56 -4.87 6.54 5.07
C VAL A 56 -4.41 7.72 5.92
N GLY A 57 -4.26 7.47 7.23
CA GLY A 57 -3.79 8.48 8.18
C GLY A 57 -2.27 8.55 8.31
N ARG A 58 -1.53 7.56 7.76
CA ARG A 58 -0.06 7.51 7.83
C ARG A 58 0.54 6.92 6.55
N ILE A 59 1.62 7.55 6.08
CA ILE A 59 2.49 7.01 5.04
C ILE A 59 3.89 6.84 5.63
N VAL A 60 4.44 5.63 5.53
CA VAL A 60 5.81 5.31 5.93
C VAL A 60 6.60 4.99 4.67
N VAL A 61 7.73 5.67 4.50
CA VAL A 61 8.70 5.37 3.44
C VAL A 61 9.86 4.61 4.09
N THR A 62 10.13 3.39 3.60
CA THR A 62 11.16 2.52 4.17
C THR A 62 12.55 3.12 4.01
N HIS A 63 12.88 3.52 2.79
CA HIS A 63 14.08 4.27 2.42
C HIS A 63 13.83 5.05 1.14
N ARG A 64 14.68 6.04 0.86
CA ARG A 64 14.50 6.93 -0.29
C ARG A 64 15.38 6.51 -1.47
N HIS A 65 14.78 5.80 -2.42
CA HIS A 65 15.23 5.72 -3.81
C HIS A 65 14.46 6.72 -4.68
N ALA A 66 14.51 6.55 -6.01
CA ALA A 66 13.89 7.44 -6.99
C ALA A 66 12.39 7.19 -7.18
#